data_AF-A0A939KJX7-F1
#
_entry.id   AF-A0A939KJX7-F1
#
_cell.length_a   1.000
_cell.length_b   1.000
_cell.length_c   1.000
_cell.angle_alpha   90.00
_cell.angle_beta   90.00
_cell.angle_gamma   90.00
#
_symmetry.space_group_name_H-M   'P 1'
#
loop_
_entity.id
_entity.type
_entity.pdbx_description
1 polymer ?
#
loop_
_entity_poly.entity_id
_entity_poly.type
_entity_poly.pdbx_seq_one_letter_code
_entity_poly.pdbx_strand_id
1 'polypeptide(L)'
;MRVKDETFFELWKRSVLSSGAYPEGFNPTFDDYAGAEMFRYLFKIAIPMGFGLLTFVTYQKLRLNRLFIFIWAVLLAGGMAYTFFELNFGSVFYYLVMAGYLVLIITVLSLTQEMNSNRNL
;
A
#
# COMPACT_ATOMS: atom_id res chain seq x y z
N MET A 1 -6.67 -16.13 -25.78
CA MET A 1 -6.31 -15.00 -24.91
C MET A 1 -5.11 -15.43 -24.08
N ARG A 2 -3.93 -14.85 -24.31
CA ARG A 2 -2.76 -15.08 -23.46
C ARG A 2 -3.03 -14.34 -22.15
N VAL A 3 -3.18 -15.07 -21.03
CA VAL A 3 -3.54 -14.47 -19.75
C VAL A 3 -2.38 -13.59 -19.31
N LYS A 4 -2.66 -12.33 -19.02
CA LYS A 4 -1.65 -11.28 -18.72
C LYS A 4 -0.67 -11.72 -17.62
N ASP A 5 -1.17 -12.52 -16.67
CA ASP A 5 -0.45 -13.04 -15.51
C ASP A 5 0.65 -14.05 -15.86
N GLU A 6 0.48 -14.82 -16.94
CA GLU A 6 1.50 -15.78 -17.41
C GLU A 6 2.78 -15.05 -17.82
N THR A 7 2.65 -13.85 -18.41
CA THR A 7 3.82 -13.05 -18.82
C THR A 7 4.54 -12.45 -17.61
N PHE A 8 3.83 -12.03 -16.57
CA PHE A 8 4.44 -11.53 -15.34
C PHE A 8 5.10 -12.63 -14.51
N PHE A 9 4.47 -13.80 -14.45
CA PHE A 9 5.05 -15.00 -13.85
C PHE A 9 6.38 -15.36 -14.52
N GLU A 10 6.43 -15.42 -15.85
CA GLU A 10 7.66 -15.73 -16.59
C GLU A 10 8.76 -14.69 -16.38
N LEU A 11 8.41 -13.40 -16.29
CA LEU A 11 9.38 -12.34 -15.99
C LEU A 11 9.92 -12.46 -14.56
N TRP A 12 9.05 -12.64 -13.57
CA TRP A 12 9.44 -12.87 -12.17
C TRP A 12 10.34 -14.11 -12.06
N LYS A 13 9.95 -15.21 -12.66
CA LYS A 13 10.67 -16.48 -12.67
C LYS A 13 12.09 -16.33 -13.23
N ARG A 14 12.25 -15.64 -14.35
CA ARG A 14 13.57 -15.32 -14.92
C ARG A 14 14.44 -14.50 -13.94
N SER A 15 13.85 -13.49 -13.29
CA SER A 15 14.58 -12.65 -12.34
C SER A 15 15.07 -13.45 -11.12
N VAL A 16 14.22 -14.32 -10.60
CA VAL A 16 14.47 -15.14 -9.41
C VAL A 16 15.47 -16.26 -9.67
N LEU A 17 15.41 -16.88 -10.86
CA LEU A 17 16.42 -17.84 -11.30
C LEU A 17 17.79 -17.15 -11.49
N SER A 18 17.81 -15.93 -12.02
CA SER A 18 19.05 -15.16 -12.20
C SER A 18 19.66 -14.65 -10.89
N SER A 19 18.85 -14.50 -9.84
CA SER A 19 19.32 -14.01 -8.53
C SER A 19 19.93 -15.11 -7.65
N GLY A 20 19.92 -16.37 -8.11
CA GLY A 20 20.37 -17.52 -7.31
C GLY A 20 19.50 -17.82 -6.09
N ALA A 21 18.26 -17.31 -6.06
CA ALA A 21 17.35 -17.49 -4.92
C ALA A 21 16.85 -18.94 -4.78
N TYR A 22 16.98 -19.74 -5.85
CA TYR A 22 16.64 -21.15 -5.87
C TYR A 22 17.85 -21.99 -6.29
N PRO A 23 17.99 -23.22 -5.77
CA PRO A 23 19.04 -24.15 -6.20
C PRO A 23 18.95 -24.46 -7.70
N GLU A 24 20.11 -24.73 -8.31
CA GLU A 24 20.14 -25.16 -9.72
C GLU A 24 19.27 -26.41 -9.94
N GLY A 25 18.43 -26.37 -10.97
CA GLY A 25 17.48 -27.45 -11.29
C GLY A 25 16.10 -27.33 -10.62
N PHE A 26 15.91 -26.37 -9.71
CA PHE A 26 14.58 -26.05 -9.18
C PHE A 26 13.84 -25.09 -10.12
N ASN A 27 12.57 -25.40 -10.41
CA ASN A 27 11.73 -24.61 -11.30
C ASN A 27 10.61 -23.94 -10.47
N PRO A 28 10.66 -22.62 -10.24
CA PRO A 28 9.65 -21.91 -9.46
C PRO A 28 8.25 -22.12 -10.06
N THR A 29 7.29 -22.40 -9.20
CA THR A 29 5.88 -22.63 -9.55
C THR A 29 5.08 -21.33 -9.49
N PHE A 30 3.87 -21.34 -10.04
CA PHE A 30 2.97 -20.19 -9.94
C PHE A 30 2.54 -19.91 -8.50
N ASP A 31 2.47 -20.94 -7.65
CA ASP A 31 2.17 -20.78 -6.22
C ASP A 31 3.28 -20.02 -5.50
N ASP A 32 4.55 -20.27 -5.85
CA ASP A 32 5.70 -19.52 -5.34
C ASP A 32 5.62 -18.04 -5.73
N TYR A 33 5.22 -17.76 -6.98
CA TYR A 33 5.00 -16.40 -7.46
C TYR A 33 3.87 -15.70 -6.71
N ALA A 34 2.72 -16.36 -6.55
CA ALA A 34 1.60 -15.83 -5.81
C ALA A 34 1.98 -15.54 -4.36
N GLY A 35 2.71 -16.45 -3.71
CA GLY A 35 3.23 -16.27 -2.35
C GLY A 35 4.18 -15.06 -2.25
N ALA A 36 5.13 -14.94 -3.18
CA ALA A 36 6.07 -13.82 -3.21
C ALA A 36 5.36 -12.47 -3.40
N GLU A 37 4.38 -12.41 -4.31
CA GLU A 37 3.55 -11.21 -4.50
C GLU A 37 2.73 -10.91 -3.24
N MET A 38 2.09 -11.90 -2.61
CA MET A 38 1.36 -11.71 -1.35
C MET A 38 2.24 -11.15 -0.23
N PHE A 39 3.47 -11.66 -0.07
CA PHE A 39 4.43 -11.11 0.89
C PHE A 39 4.82 -9.67 0.56
N ARG A 40 5.09 -9.38 -0.72
CA ARG A 40 5.37 -8.01 -1.17
C ARG A 40 4.21 -7.08 -0.85
N TYR A 41 2.97 -7.55 -1.02
CA TYR A 41 1.79 -6.80 -0.65
C TYR A 41 1.63 -6.58 0.85
N LEU A 42 1.92 -7.60 1.68
CA LEU A 42 1.88 -7.47 3.14
C LEU A 42 2.77 -6.30 3.62
N PHE A 43 4.00 -6.19 3.07
CA PHE A 43 4.89 -5.08 3.42
C PHE A 43 4.41 -3.74 2.87
N LYS A 44 3.83 -3.71 1.67
CA LYS A 44 3.25 -2.49 1.09
C LYS A 44 2.07 -1.96 1.91
N ILE A 45 1.23 -2.84 2.45
CA ILE A 45 0.09 -2.41 3.28
C ILE A 45 0.49 -2.05 4.71
N ALA A 46 1.67 -2.47 5.18
CA ALA A 46 2.14 -2.16 6.53
C ALA A 46 2.25 -0.65 6.79
N ILE A 47 2.69 0.12 5.79
CA ILE A 47 2.77 1.58 5.85
C ILE A 47 1.39 2.23 6.05
N PRO A 48 0.40 2.03 5.16
CA PRO A 48 -0.94 2.58 5.35
C PRO A 48 -1.62 2.07 6.63
N MET A 49 -1.44 0.80 7.00
CA MET A 49 -1.95 0.28 8.29
C MET A 49 -1.32 0.98 9.50
N GLY A 50 -0.01 1.18 9.50
CA GLY A 50 0.70 1.90 10.56
C GLY A 50 0.20 3.33 10.71
N PHE A 51 -0.03 4.02 9.58
CA PHE A 51 -0.62 5.36 9.60
C PHE A 51 -2.07 5.39 10.09
N GLY A 52 -2.88 4.38 9.74
CA GLY A 52 -4.24 4.25 10.27
C GLY A 52 -4.27 4.07 11.78
N LEU A 53 -3.45 3.16 12.31
CA LEU A 53 -3.32 2.92 13.75
C LEU A 53 -2.82 4.16 14.50
N LEU A 54 -1.80 4.83 13.97
CA LEU A 54 -1.28 6.05 14.57
C LEU A 54 -2.31 7.18 14.57
N THR A 55 -3.09 7.31 13.50
CA THR A 55 -4.20 8.28 13.42
C THR A 55 -5.25 7.99 14.49
N PHE A 56 -5.66 6.72 14.66
CA PHE A 56 -6.63 6.30 15.67
C PHE A 56 -6.14 6.58 17.10
N VAL A 57 -4.89 6.18 17.42
CA VAL A 57 -4.30 6.43 18.74
C VAL A 57 -4.16 7.93 19.00
N THR A 58 -3.75 8.70 17.99
CA THR A 58 -3.64 10.15 18.13
C THR A 58 -5.02 10.75 18.40
N TYR A 59 -6.06 10.37 17.66
CA TYR A 59 -7.42 10.87 17.90
C TYR A 59 -7.92 10.60 19.32
N GLN A 60 -7.69 9.38 19.85
CA GLN A 60 -8.17 9.02 21.20
C GLN A 60 -7.37 9.62 22.35
N LYS A 61 -6.04 9.70 22.23
CA LYS A 61 -5.15 10.00 23.37
C LYS A 61 -4.47 11.36 23.31
N LEU A 62 -4.34 11.94 22.12
CA LEU A 62 -3.66 13.21 21.90
C LEU A 62 -4.67 14.21 21.33
N ARG A 63 -4.67 15.44 21.83
CA ARG A 63 -5.44 16.50 21.15
C ARG A 63 -4.83 16.69 19.76
N LEU A 64 -5.54 16.25 18.72
CA LEU A 64 -5.11 16.40 17.33
C LEU A 64 -4.90 17.88 17.02
N ASN A 65 -3.71 18.22 16.54
CA ASN A 65 -3.42 19.54 16.01
C ASN A 65 -3.69 19.55 14.50
N ARG A 66 -4.22 20.65 13.95
CA ARG A 66 -4.44 20.80 12.50
C ARG A 66 -3.17 20.57 11.69
N LEU A 67 -2.01 20.96 12.23
CA LEU A 67 -0.71 20.73 11.61
C LEU A 67 -0.43 19.23 11.43
N PHE A 68 -0.80 18.40 12.41
CA PHE A 68 -0.58 16.96 12.36
C PHE A 68 -1.44 16.31 11.27
N ILE A 69 -2.71 16.72 11.15
CA ILE A 69 -3.60 16.23 10.09
C ILE A 69 -3.08 16.63 8.71
N PHE A 70 -2.59 17.87 8.56
CA PHE A 70 -2.00 18.33 7.30
C PHE A 70 -0.77 17.51 6.90
N ILE A 71 0.18 17.32 7.82
CA ILE A 71 1.36 16.48 7.58
C ILE A 71 0.93 15.06 7.19
N TRP A 72 -0.09 14.50 7.84
CA TRP A 72 -0.60 13.18 7.50
C TRP A 72 -1.20 13.07 6.12
N ALA A 73 -2.03 14.02 5.74
CA ALA A 73 -2.63 14.04 4.41
C ALA A 73 -1.55 14.10 3.32
N VAL A 74 -0.49 14.89 3.53
CA VAL A 74 0.65 15.00 2.60
C VAL A 74 1.42 13.68 2.52
N LEU A 75 1.72 13.03 3.65
CA LEU A 75 2.43 11.75 3.66
C LEU A 75 1.64 10.63 2.98
N LEU A 76 0.32 10.56 3.21
CA LEU A 76 -0.55 9.60 2.55
C LEU A 76 -0.65 9.85 1.04
N ALA A 77 -0.81 11.11 0.63
CA ALA A 77 -0.83 11.48 -0.79
C ALA A 77 0.51 11.16 -1.47
N GLY A 78 1.64 11.43 -0.79
CA GLY A 78 2.97 11.07 -1.27
C GLY A 78 3.17 9.56 -1.42
N GLY A 79 2.73 8.76 -0.45
CA GLY A 79 2.78 7.29 -0.54
C GLY A 79 1.90 6.72 -1.65
N MET A 80 0.71 7.30 -1.84
CA MET A 80 -0.17 6.95 -2.95
C MET A 80 0.47 7.33 -4.30
N ALA A 81 1.07 8.51 -4.42
CA ALA A 81 1.77 8.94 -5.62
C ALA A 81 2.98 8.04 -5.92
N TYR A 82 3.78 7.70 -4.90
CA TYR A 82 4.89 6.74 -5.05
C TYR A 82 4.40 5.40 -5.59
N THR A 83 3.31 4.87 -5.02
CA THR A 83 2.68 3.63 -5.50
C THR A 83 2.21 3.79 -6.94
N PHE A 84 1.57 4.90 -7.29
CA PHE A 84 1.11 5.19 -8.65
C PHE A 84 2.25 5.18 -9.69
N PHE A 85 3.42 5.75 -9.33
CA PHE A 85 4.59 5.76 -10.20
C PHE A 85 5.29 4.40 -10.36
N GLU A 86 4.93 3.38 -9.59
CA GLU A 86 5.37 2.01 -9.88
C GLU A 86 4.73 1.46 -11.17
N LEU A 87 3.65 2.09 -11.67
CA LEU A 87 2.96 1.77 -12.93
C LEU A 87 2.57 0.28 -13.07
N ASN A 88 2.34 -0.41 -11.95
CA ASN A 88 2.04 -1.84 -11.91
C ASN A 88 0.54 -2.13 -12.14
N PHE A 89 -0.04 -1.53 -13.19
CA PHE A 89 -1.46 -1.64 -13.53
C PHE A 89 -1.91 -3.06 -13.91
N GLY A 90 -0.98 -4.00 -14.05
CA GLY A 90 -1.30 -5.41 -14.29
C GLY A 90 -1.73 -6.18 -13.04
N SER A 91 -1.40 -5.68 -11.85
CA SER A 91 -1.61 -6.42 -10.60
C SER A 91 -2.92 -6.04 -9.92
N VAL A 92 -3.78 -7.01 -9.60
CA VAL A 92 -5.03 -6.77 -8.83
C VAL A 92 -4.74 -6.09 -7.50
N PHE A 93 -3.68 -6.52 -6.84
CA PHE A 93 -3.29 -6.01 -5.55
C PHE A 93 -2.76 -4.56 -5.59
N TYR A 94 -2.25 -4.07 -6.73
CA TYR A 94 -1.92 -2.65 -6.91
C TYR A 94 -3.17 -1.78 -6.67
N TYR A 95 -4.32 -2.21 -7.20
CA TYR A 95 -5.58 -1.52 -7.00
C TYR A 95 -6.06 -1.58 -5.54
N LEU A 96 -5.84 -2.71 -4.84
CA LEU A 96 -6.15 -2.82 -3.41
C LEU A 96 -5.34 -1.83 -2.56
N VAL A 97 -4.04 -1.69 -2.83
CA VAL A 97 -3.19 -0.71 -2.13
C VAL A 97 -3.66 0.72 -2.40
N MET A 98 -3.97 1.05 -3.65
CA MET A 98 -4.49 2.37 -4.03
C MET A 98 -5.83 2.69 -3.34
N ALA A 99 -6.74 1.72 -3.27
CA ALA A 99 -8.00 1.86 -2.54
C ALA A 99 -7.77 2.09 -1.04
N GLY A 100 -6.80 1.38 -0.44
CA GLY A 100 -6.41 1.59 0.95
C GLY A 100 -5.92 3.02 1.23
N TYR A 101 -5.05 3.56 0.37
CA TYR A 101 -4.61 4.95 0.48
C TYR A 101 -5.77 5.95 0.37
N LEU A 102 -6.71 5.73 -0.56
CA LEU A 102 -7.89 6.59 -0.71
C LEU A 102 -8.74 6.63 0.56
N VAL A 103 -9.05 5.47 1.14
CA VAL A 103 -9.84 5.36 2.38
C VAL A 103 -9.15 6.10 3.54
N LEU A 104 -7.83 5.97 3.65
CA LEU A 104 -7.06 6.66 4.69
C LEU A 104 -7.05 8.18 4.49
N ILE A 105 -6.86 8.65 3.26
CA ILE A 105 -6.89 10.08 2.95
C ILE A 105 -8.26 10.67 3.31
N ILE A 106 -9.35 10.00 2.92
CA ILE A 106 -10.72 10.45 3.24
C ILE A 106 -10.92 10.52 4.75
N THR A 107 -10.50 9.47 5.48
CA THR A 107 -10.60 9.43 6.96
C THR A 107 -9.82 10.56 7.62
N VAL A 108 -8.59 10.84 7.16
CA VAL A 108 -7.77 11.91 7.72
C VAL A 108 -8.37 13.29 7.42
N LEU A 109 -8.97 13.48 6.23
CA LEU A 109 -9.64 14.72 5.87
C LEU A 109 -10.95 14.92 6.67
N SER A 110 -11.71 13.86 6.95
CA SER A 110 -12.93 13.98 7.77
C SER A 110 -12.62 14.43 9.20
N LEU A 111 -11.47 14.03 9.77
CA LEU A 111 -11.02 14.51 11.08
C LEU A 111 -10.80 16.04 11.09
N THR A 112 -10.37 16.63 9.97
CA THR A 112 -10.24 18.09 9.85
C THR A 112 -11.60 18.77 9.94
N GLN A 113 -12.62 18.20 9.30
CA GLN A 113 -13.99 18.73 9.32
C GLN A 113 -14.57 18.68 10.74
N GLU A 114 -14.40 17.55 11.44
CA GLU A 114 -14.86 17.36 12.82
C GLU A 114 -14.18 18.36 13.78
N MET A 115 -12.87 18.54 13.67
CA MET A 115 -12.13 19.54 14.46
C MET A 115 -12.61 20.97 14.20
N ASN A 116 -12.99 21.31 12.97
CA ASN A 116 -13.52 22.63 12.64
C ASN A 116 -14.93 22.83 13.21
N SER A 117 -15.76 21.80 13.19
CA SER A 117 -17.10 21.83 13.78
C SER A 117 -17.07 22.05 15.30
N ASN A 118 -16.19 21.33 16.02
CA ASN A 118 -16.05 21.46 17.47
C ASN A 118 -15.47 22.81 17.93
N ARG A 119 -14.86 23.59 17.04
CA ARG A 119 -14.28 24.90 17.37
C ARG A 119 -15.29 26.05 17.25
N ASN A 120 -16.47 25.79 16.65
CA ASN A 120 -17.56 26.75 16.45
C ASN A 120 -18.71 26.59 17.47
N LEU A 121 -18.51 25.75 18.50
CA LEU A 121 -19.35 25.63 19.69
C LEU A 121 -18.64 26.29 20.88
#